data_AF-A0A1J3IQB8-F1
#
_entry.id   AF-A0A1J3IQB8-F1
#
_cell.length_a   1.000
_cell.length_b   1.000
_cell.length_c   1.000
_cell.angle_alpha   90.00
_cell.angle_beta   90.00
_cell.angle_gamma   90.00
#
_symmetry.space_group_name_H-M   'P 1'
#
loop_
_entity.id
_entity.type
_entity.pdbx_description
1 polymer ?
#
loop_
_entity_poly.entity_id
_entity_poly.type
_entity_poly.pdbx_seq_one_letter_code
_entity_poly.pdbx_strand_id
1 'polypeptide(L)'
;YLHQQVLSNEAYAAGDVGTSLQKSFFRMDEMMQGQRGWRELAILGDKINKFSGMIEGFIWSPRSGDSANKPDAWDFEEGPHSDFPGPNSGSTACVAVIRHKQLFVANAGDSRCVISRKGQVKHRLVRHFQVF
;
A
#
# COMPACT_ATOMS: atom_id res chain seq x y z
N TYR A 1 -0.81 -5.62 1.26
CA TYR A 1 -0.26 -4.89 2.42
C TYR A 1 -1.17 -3.81 2.97
N LEU A 2 -1.47 -2.68 2.32
CA LEU A 2 -2.21 -1.57 2.98
C LEU A 2 -3.55 -1.99 3.62
N HIS A 3 -4.42 -2.72 2.90
CA HIS A 3 -5.70 -3.18 3.45
C HIS A 3 -5.54 -4.14 4.64
N GLN A 4 -4.50 -4.99 4.65
CA GLN A 4 -4.19 -5.87 5.78
C GLN A 4 -3.74 -5.05 6.98
N GLN A 5 -2.86 -4.06 6.76
CA GLN A 5 -2.39 -3.16 7.82
C GLN A 5 -3.53 -2.33 8.43
N VAL A 6 -4.55 -1.97 7.64
CA VAL A 6 -5.75 -1.27 8.15
C VAL A 6 -6.55 -2.20 9.05
N LEU A 7 -6.80 -3.43 8.60
CA LEU A 7 -7.62 -4.40 9.33
C LEU A 7 -6.92 -4.95 10.58
N SER A 8 -5.60 -5.08 10.57
CA SER A 8 -4.81 -5.57 11.70
C SER A 8 -4.58 -4.51 12.79
N ASN A 9 -4.79 -3.23 12.48
CA ASN A 9 -4.58 -2.15 13.45
C ASN A 9 -5.65 -2.14 14.55
N GLU A 10 -5.22 -2.04 15.80
CA GLU A 10 -6.13 -1.96 16.96
C GLU A 10 -7.13 -0.80 16.86
N ALA A 11 -6.74 0.32 16.26
CA ALA A 11 -7.64 1.47 16.05
C ALA A 11 -8.85 1.08 15.17
N TYR A 12 -8.66 0.19 14.20
CA TYR A 12 -9.76 -0.29 13.36
C TYR A 12 -10.76 -1.13 14.16
N ALA A 13 -10.26 -2.01 15.04
CA ALA A 13 -11.09 -2.80 15.95
C ALA A 13 -11.85 -1.92 16.95
N ALA A 14 -11.22 -0.83 17.44
CA ALA A 14 -11.86 0.19 18.25
C ALA A 14 -12.86 1.08 17.46
N GLY A 15 -12.93 0.92 16.14
CA GLY A 15 -13.83 1.66 15.25
C GLY A 15 -13.28 3.01 14.77
N ASP A 16 -12.07 3.38 15.15
CA ASP A 16 -11.34 4.54 14.65
C ASP A 16 -10.61 4.21 13.34
N VAL A 17 -11.40 4.24 12.26
CA VAL A 17 -10.92 3.97 10.90
C VAL A 17 -9.90 5.00 10.44
N GLY A 18 -10.01 6.26 10.92
CA GLY A 18 -9.10 7.34 10.52
C GLY A 18 -7.68 7.10 11.02
N THR A 19 -7.53 6.84 12.32
CA THR A 19 -6.23 6.53 12.92
C THR A 19 -5.66 5.22 12.37
N SER A 20 -6.50 4.21 12.14
CA SER A 20 -6.05 2.98 11.47
C SER A 20 -5.45 3.26 10.10
N LEU A 21 -6.17 3.98 9.22
CA LEU A 21 -5.66 4.36 7.90
C LEU A 21 -4.33 5.11 8.00
N GLN A 22 -4.23 6.12 8.87
CA GLN A 22 -3.00 6.89 9.05
C GLN A 22 -1.82 5.99 9.44
N LYS A 23 -2.01 5.14 10.47
CA LYS A 23 -0.96 4.22 10.94
C LYS A 23 -0.58 3.21 9.86
N SER A 24 -1.53 2.76 9.04
CA SER A 24 -1.24 1.85 7.94
C SER A 24 -0.40 2.50 6.84
N PHE A 25 -0.60 3.79 6.53
CA PHE A 25 0.26 4.49 5.57
C PHE A 25 1.70 4.56 6.08
N PHE A 26 1.92 5.00 7.33
CA PHE A 26 3.26 5.01 7.91
C PHE A 26 3.88 3.61 7.97
N ARG A 27 3.07 2.60 8.32
CA ARG A 27 3.54 1.23 8.35
C ARG A 27 3.97 0.74 6.97
N MET A 28 3.25 1.10 5.91
CA MET A 28 3.67 0.79 4.54
C MET A 28 5.04 1.40 4.20
N ASP A 29 5.32 2.61 4.66
CA ASP A 29 6.61 3.28 4.45
C ASP A 29 7.74 2.58 5.23
N GLU A 30 7.50 2.22 6.49
CA GLU A 30 8.45 1.45 7.31
C GLU A 30 8.75 0.07 6.68
N MET A 31 7.73 -0.58 6.12
CA MET A 31 7.87 -1.90 5.50
C MET A 31 8.78 -1.89 4.27
N MET A 32 9.02 -0.73 3.65
CA MET A 32 9.95 -0.57 2.53
C MET A 32 11.41 -0.44 2.96
N GLN A 33 11.68 -0.32 4.26
CA GLN A 33 13.03 -0.19 4.82
C GLN A 33 13.60 -1.55 5.23
N GLY A 34 14.92 -1.59 5.41
CA GLY A 34 15.65 -2.75 5.91
C GLY A 34 15.68 -3.95 4.97
N GLN A 35 16.15 -5.08 5.50
CA GLN A 35 16.50 -6.28 4.75
C GLN A 35 15.32 -6.84 3.95
N ARG A 36 14.15 -6.92 4.58
CA ARG A 36 12.95 -7.49 3.97
C ARG A 36 12.41 -6.59 2.85
N GLY A 37 12.32 -5.29 3.09
CA GLY A 37 11.90 -4.31 2.08
C GLY A 37 12.80 -4.35 0.85
N TRP A 38 14.13 -4.39 1.07
CA TRP A 38 15.10 -4.56 0.00
C TRP A 38 14.89 -5.87 -0.78
N ARG A 39 14.71 -7.00 -0.10
CA ARG A 39 14.52 -8.32 -0.73
C ARG A 39 13.27 -8.37 -1.60
N GLU A 40 12.14 -7.86 -1.11
CA GLU A 40 10.89 -7.84 -1.89
C GLU A 40 11.03 -6.98 -3.16
N LEU A 41 11.74 -5.85 -3.06
CA LEU A 41 12.05 -4.99 -4.21
C LEU A 41 13.02 -5.65 -5.19
N ALA A 42 14.06 -6.34 -4.71
CA ALA A 42 15.01 -7.07 -5.56
C ALA A 42 14.30 -8.17 -6.37
N ILE A 43 13.43 -8.95 -5.72
CA ILE A 43 12.61 -9.98 -6.39
C ILE A 43 11.71 -9.35 -7.45
N LEU A 44 11.12 -8.20 -7.16
CA LEU A 44 10.29 -7.47 -8.13
C LEU A 44 11.12 -6.97 -9.32
N GLY A 45 12.30 -6.38 -9.06
CA GLY A 45 13.24 -5.94 -10.09
C GLY A 45 13.68 -7.08 -11.00
N ASP A 46 13.99 -8.24 -10.45
CA ASP A 46 14.33 -9.44 -11.23
C ASP A 46 13.18 -9.93 -12.11
N LYS A 47 11.93 -9.88 -11.60
CA LYS A 47 10.74 -10.19 -12.40
C LYS A 47 10.55 -9.20 -13.55
N ILE A 48 10.77 -7.91 -13.31
CA ILE A 48 10.69 -6.87 -14.33
C ILE A 48 11.77 -7.09 -15.40
N ASN A 49 13.02 -7.37 -15.00
CA ASN A 49 14.11 -7.64 -15.94
C ASN A 49 13.85 -8.90 -16.79
N LYS A 50 13.29 -9.96 -16.20
CA LYS A 50 12.85 -11.15 -16.94
C LYS A 50 11.70 -10.83 -17.90
N PHE A 51 10.77 -9.98 -17.48
CA PHE A 51 9.67 -9.53 -18.34
C PHE A 51 10.20 -8.68 -19.50
N SER A 52 11.07 -7.70 -19.27
CA SER A 52 11.67 -6.90 -20.34
C SER A 52 12.48 -7.75 -21.32
N GLY A 53 13.18 -8.78 -20.83
CA GLY A 53 13.86 -9.76 -21.70
C GLY A 53 12.90 -10.65 -22.50
N MET A 54 11.66 -10.84 -22.03
CA MET A 54 10.60 -11.56 -22.75
C MET A 54 9.75 -10.65 -23.66
N ILE A 55 9.76 -9.33 -23.48
CA ILE A 55 9.02 -8.37 -24.34
C ILE A 55 9.62 -8.28 -25.75
N GLU A 56 10.85 -8.75 -25.98
CA GLU A 56 11.36 -9.00 -27.34
C GLU A 56 10.66 -10.15 -28.07
N GLY A 57 9.77 -10.90 -27.41
CA GLY A 57 9.00 -11.98 -28.04
C GLY A 57 7.65 -12.24 -27.37
N PHE A 58 6.61 -11.56 -27.85
CA PHE A 58 5.20 -11.96 -27.76
C PHE A 58 4.59 -12.24 -26.36
N ILE A 59 3.74 -11.29 -25.92
CA ILE A 59 2.54 -11.42 -25.07
C ILE A 59 2.51 -12.68 -24.18
N TRP A 60 2.89 -12.57 -22.91
CA TRP A 60 2.52 -13.56 -21.89
C TRP A 60 2.25 -12.91 -20.52
N SER A 61 1.06 -13.18 -19.98
CA SER A 61 0.62 -12.83 -18.62
C SER A 61 1.05 -13.91 -17.63
N PRO A 62 1.89 -13.65 -16.60
CA PRO A 62 2.09 -14.63 -15.56
C PRO A 62 1.01 -14.45 -14.48
N ARG A 63 0.04 -15.37 -14.49
CA ARG A 63 -0.54 -15.87 -13.24
C ARG A 63 0.58 -16.51 -12.43
N SER A 64 0.87 -15.97 -11.26
CA SER A 64 1.72 -16.55 -10.23
C SER A 64 1.17 -16.01 -8.91
N GLY A 65 0.68 -16.80 -7.98
CA GLY A 65 0.92 -18.18 -7.64
C GLY A 65 0.75 -18.18 -6.12
N ASP A 66 -0.34 -18.77 -5.64
CA ASP A 66 -0.76 -18.76 -4.24
C ASP A 66 0.38 -19.18 -3.33
N SER A 67 0.92 -18.23 -2.56
CA SER A 67 1.82 -18.52 -1.46
C SER A 67 1.03 -18.42 -0.17
N ALA A 68 0.86 -19.60 0.42
CA ALA A 68 0.17 -19.93 1.65
C ALA A 68 0.12 -18.82 2.71
N ASN A 69 -1.08 -18.71 3.26
CA ASN A 69 -1.54 -17.90 4.38
C ASN A 69 -0.76 -18.19 5.69
N LYS A 70 0.50 -17.75 5.76
CA LYS A 70 1.17 -17.47 7.05
C LYS A 70 0.76 -16.07 7.48
N PRO A 71 0.40 -15.83 8.76
CA PRO A 71 0.29 -14.47 9.26
C PRO A 71 1.64 -13.80 9.02
N ASP A 72 1.65 -12.80 8.14
CA ASP A 72 2.83 -12.05 7.74
C ASP A 72 3.19 -11.06 8.85
N ALA A 73 3.55 -11.58 10.01
CA ALA A 73 4.21 -10.78 11.03
C ALA A 73 5.44 -10.15 10.36
N TRP A 74 5.37 -8.84 10.12
CA TRP A 74 6.40 -8.07 9.43
C TRP A 74 7.52 -7.76 10.40
N ASP A 75 8.09 -8.83 10.96
CA ASP A 75 9.10 -8.82 11.99
C ASP A 75 10.43 -8.31 11.41
N PHE A 76 11.27 -7.76 12.28
CA PHE A 76 12.61 -7.33 11.91
C PHE A 76 13.43 -8.53 11.43
N GLU A 77 13.97 -8.44 10.22
CA GLU A 77 14.90 -9.43 9.65
C GLU A 77 16.31 -8.81 9.60
N GLU A 78 17.26 -9.42 10.32
CA GLU A 78 18.67 -9.03 10.23
C GLU A 78 19.29 -9.57 8.94
N GLY A 79 20.14 -8.76 8.28
CA GLY A 79 20.79 -9.15 7.04
C GLY A 79 21.67 -8.05 6.44
N PRO A 80 22.33 -8.33 5.29
CA PRO A 80 23.31 -7.45 4.66
C PRO A 80 22.75 -6.10 4.16
N HIS A 81 21.43 -5.96 4.10
CA HIS A 81 20.69 -4.75 3.72
C HIS A 81 19.76 -4.28 4.85
N SER A 82 20.07 -4.62 6.10
CA SER A 82 19.29 -4.19 7.28
C SER A 82 19.27 -2.66 7.47
N ASP A 83 20.26 -1.95 6.95
CA ASP A 83 20.39 -0.49 6.94
C ASP A 83 19.79 0.16 5.69
N PHE A 84 19.13 -0.61 4.81
CA PHE A 84 18.50 -0.07 3.61
C PHE A 84 17.45 1.00 3.98
N PRO A 85 17.64 2.28 3.59
CA PRO A 85 16.79 3.37 4.04
C PRO A 85 15.42 3.42 3.33
N GLY A 86 15.21 2.53 2.36
CA GLY A 86 14.06 2.52 1.46
C GLY A 86 14.43 2.88 0.02
N PRO A 87 13.53 2.62 -0.94
CA PRO A 87 13.74 2.92 -2.35
C PRO A 87 13.74 4.44 -2.63
N ASN A 88 14.36 4.84 -3.74
CA ASN A 88 14.30 6.22 -4.27
C ASN A 88 13.04 6.50 -5.10
N SER A 89 12.16 5.51 -5.24
CA SER A 89 10.90 5.59 -5.96
C SER A 89 9.75 5.28 -5.01
N GLY A 90 8.61 5.93 -5.24
CA GLY A 90 7.42 5.80 -4.42
C GLY A 90 6.17 5.66 -5.27
N SER A 91 5.02 5.59 -4.61
CA SER A 91 3.72 5.54 -5.26
C SER A 91 2.75 6.50 -4.58
N THR A 92 1.75 6.98 -5.31
CA THR A 92 0.64 7.72 -4.73
C THR A 92 -0.50 6.75 -4.44
N ALA A 93 -1.33 7.07 -3.44
CA ALA A 93 -2.41 6.19 -3.03
C ALA A 93 -3.59 7.01 -2.53
N CYS A 94 -4.77 6.73 -3.09
CA CYS A 94 -6.04 7.30 -2.65
C CYS A 94 -6.98 6.15 -2.28
N VAL A 95 -7.39 6.10 -1.02
CA VAL A 95 -8.16 5.01 -0.44
C VAL A 95 -9.50 5.52 0.03
N ALA A 96 -10.57 4.84 -0.37
CA ALA A 96 -11.91 5.07 0.09
C ALA A 96 -12.39 3.85 0.90
N VAL A 97 -12.71 4.04 2.17
CA VAL A 97 -13.28 3.01 3.04
C VAL A 97 -14.73 3.34 3.33
N ILE A 98 -15.64 2.42 3.00
CA ILE A 98 -17.06 2.54 3.34
C ILE A 98 -17.31 1.61 4.53
N ARG A 99 -17.75 2.18 5.65
CA ARG A 99 -18.14 1.43 6.85
C ARG A 99 -19.48 1.95 7.33
N HIS A 100 -20.48 1.07 7.36
CA HIS A 100 -21.88 1.43 7.60
C HIS A 100 -22.36 2.52 6.63
N LYS A 101 -22.78 3.68 7.14
CA LYS A 101 -23.24 4.84 6.35
C LYS A 101 -22.20 5.96 6.28
N GLN A 102 -20.94 5.64 6.56
CA GLN A 102 -19.82 6.59 6.56
C GLN A 102 -18.81 6.23 5.47
N LEU A 103 -18.26 7.26 4.83
CA LEU A 103 -17.19 7.17 3.85
C LEU A 103 -15.97 7.88 4.43
N PHE A 104 -14.86 7.15 4.54
CA PHE A 104 -13.55 7.65 4.93
C PHE A 104 -12.68 7.71 3.67
N VAL A 105 -11.93 8.80 3.50
CA VAL A 105 -10.99 8.95 2.39
C VAL A 105 -9.65 9.36 2.96
N ALA A 106 -8.61 8.61 2.62
CA ALA A 106 -7.22 8.91 2.95
C ALA A 106 -6.40 8.95 1.67
N ASN A 107 -5.53 9.94 1.55
CA ASN A 107 -4.74 10.16 0.35
C ASN A 107 -3.28 10.49 0.69
N ALA A 108 -2.36 9.86 -0.02
CA ALA A 108 -0.93 10.13 -0.01
C ALA A 108 -0.50 10.46 -1.44
N GLY A 109 0.07 11.66 -1.65
CA GLY A 109 0.44 12.19 -2.97
C GLY A 109 -0.66 13.00 -3.66
N ASP A 110 -0.60 13.10 -4.99
CA ASP A 110 -1.44 13.99 -5.81
C ASP A 110 -2.69 13.33 -6.41
N SER A 111 -2.94 12.07 -6.07
CA SER A 111 -4.18 11.36 -6.39
C SER A 111 -5.40 12.10 -5.82
N ARG A 112 -6.58 11.92 -6.44
CA ARG A 112 -7.80 12.66 -6.08
C ARG A 112 -9.01 11.74 -5.95
N CYS A 113 -9.77 11.93 -4.87
CA CYS A 113 -11.10 11.32 -4.70
C CYS A 113 -12.20 12.35 -5.01
N VAL A 114 -13.16 11.93 -5.83
CA VAL A 114 -14.31 12.76 -6.22
C VAL A 114 -15.60 12.02 -5.84
N ILE A 115 -16.51 12.70 -5.15
CA ILE A 115 -17.84 12.17 -4.84
C ILE A 115 -18.90 12.90 -5.65
N SER A 116 -19.83 12.15 -6.24
CA SER A 116 -21.02 12.71 -6.88
C SER A 116 -22.27 12.29 -6.11
N ARG A 117 -23.19 13.24 -5.86
CA ARG A 117 -24.47 12.97 -5.22
C ARG A 117 -25.57 13.75 -5.93
N LYS A 118 -26.58 13.04 -6.44
CA LYS A 118 -27.73 13.61 -7.17
C LYS A 118 -27.31 14.49 -8.36
N GLY A 119 -26.38 13.99 -9.19
CA GLY A 119 -25.88 14.71 -10.36
C GLY A 119 -24.95 15.89 -10.05
N GLN A 120 -24.65 16.17 -8.77
CA GLN A 120 -23.71 17.21 -8.37
C GLN A 120 -22.40 16.60 -7.88
N VAL A 121 -21.29 17.06 -8.45
CA VAL A 121 -19.94 16.68 -8.05
C VAL A 121 -19.50 17.56 -6.88
N LYS A 122 -19.07 16.92 -5.79
CA LYS A 122 -18.34 17.60 -4.72
C LYS A 122 -16.87 17.27 -4.88
N HIS A 123 -16.14 18.21 -5.45
CA HIS A 123 -14.70 18.12 -5.61
C HIS A 123 -14.03 18.42 -4.26
N ARG A 124 -13.08 17.57 -3.84
CA ARG A 124 -12.32 17.60 -2.57
C ARG A 124 -13.03 16.97 -1.35
N LEU A 125 -13.03 15.63 -1.28
CA LEU A 125 -13.11 14.93 0.00
C LEU A 125 -11.72 14.91 0.64
N VAL A 126 -11.34 16.02 1.27
CA VAL A 126 -10.27 16.02 2.28
C VAL A 126 -10.95 16.41 3.58
N ARG A 127 -11.64 15.45 4.20
CA ARG A 127 -12.03 15.58 5.60
C ARG A 127 -11.34 14.44 6.35
N HIS A 128 -10.24 14.84 6.99
CA HIS A 128 -9.32 14.07 7.83
C HIS A 128 -8.55 12.96 7.11
N PHE A 129 -7.45 13.34 6.45
CA PHE A 129 -6.08 12.96 6.84
C PHE A 129 -5.13 13.55 5.81
N GLN A 130 -4.43 14.60 6.22
CA GLN A 130 -3.26 15.13 5.53
C GLN A 130 -2.08 14.39 6.15
N VAL A 131 -1.53 13.41 5.45
CA VAL A 131 -0.19 12.89 5.76
C VAL A 131 0.79 13.76 4.99
N PHE A 132 1.84 14.20 5.68
CA PHE A 132 2.78 15.28 5.35
C PHE A 132 3.33 15.23 3.93
#